data_AF-A0A3D4CQQ2-F1
#
_entry.id   AF-A0A3D4CQQ2-F1
#
_cell.length_a   1.000
_cell.length_b   1.000
_cell.length_c   1.000
_cell.angle_alpha   90.00
_cell.angle_beta   90.00
_cell.angle_gamma   90.00
#
_symmetry.space_group_name_H-M   'P 1'
#
loop_
_entity.id
_entity.type
_entity.pdbx_description
1 polymer ?
#
loop_
_entity_poly.entity_id
_entity_poly.type
_entity_poly.pdbx_seq_one_letter_code
_entity_poly.pdbx_strand_id
1 'polypeptide(L)'
;MIYDLSILIPSRNEMFLSRTIEDILVNIEGNTEIIVGLDGLWAEPPIKDNPRVRIFHVSESIGQRAMTNQLCRLSNAKYIMKVDAHCAFDKGFDVKMMNEMHDDWTMVPVMRNLHAFNWVCPDSHIRYQGPSGVCTECGKETVRDIVWIAKNNPQSTSYCFDPEPHFQYFNEFKKRPEGQGDLTETMSLQGSCFMLTKDKYWELNICDENFGSWGSQGIEVAVKTWLSGGRVIVNHNTWYAHMFRTQGGDFGFPYELTGSAVGHAKKTAKELFFKGTWEKQVKPLSWLVEKFMPVPGWKEEDLAKLKETLTPAPSTSTVIPLTTSIPAPQSSQVAPTQSPNQIPIPLIIPISSPTIGCIYYTDNLPDEKILRVCQKQLKKAVAGKKIVSVSLKPIDFGENIVLPLERGYLTMFKQILAGLEALDTDIVFFCEHDVLYHPTHFDFRPSDRNVWYYDGNYWFLRASDGFAIHYNVSPLSGLCVYRDIAIKHYKERIAMVEKEGFSYRIGFEPMTHGRIQWKNQYKFEVYQASSPSIDISHGKNVTSKRWTQDKFRRKPTIWKEANIDTIPGWDNVRRLLK
;
A
#
# COMPACT_ATOMS: atom_id res chain seq x y z
N MET A 1 -27.53 6.12 -19.56
CA MET A 1 -26.83 6.50 -20.80
C MET A 1 -25.44 5.92 -20.75
N ILE A 2 -24.81 5.65 -21.90
CA ILE A 2 -23.39 5.29 -21.97
C ILE A 2 -22.64 6.59 -22.25
N TYR A 3 -21.58 6.85 -21.47
CA TYR A 3 -20.68 8.00 -21.66
C TYR A 3 -19.47 7.56 -22.50
N ASP A 4 -18.84 8.49 -23.22
CA ASP A 4 -17.65 8.19 -24.03
C ASP A 4 -16.38 8.20 -23.15
N LEU A 5 -16.35 9.11 -22.17
CA LEU A 5 -15.31 9.28 -21.18
C LEU A 5 -15.89 9.33 -19.76
N SER A 6 -15.25 8.62 -18.82
CA SER A 6 -15.45 8.85 -17.38
C SER A 6 -14.19 9.44 -16.75
N ILE A 7 -14.32 10.60 -16.13
CA ILE A 7 -13.26 11.22 -15.34
C ILE A 7 -13.33 10.69 -13.91
N LEU A 8 -12.25 10.08 -13.43
CA LEU A 8 -12.16 9.46 -12.10
C LEU A 8 -11.38 10.37 -11.17
N ILE A 9 -12.02 10.85 -10.10
CA ILE A 9 -11.41 11.76 -9.12
C ILE A 9 -11.30 11.05 -7.77
N PRO A 10 -10.21 10.30 -7.49
CA PRO A 10 -9.93 9.80 -6.15
C PRO A 10 -9.53 10.96 -5.23
N SER A 11 -10.27 11.17 -4.15
CA SER A 11 -10.06 12.30 -3.23
C SER A 11 -10.10 11.85 -1.77
N ARG A 12 -9.31 12.53 -0.93
CA ARG A 12 -9.28 12.33 0.52
C ARG A 12 -9.08 13.68 1.20
N ASN A 13 -10.08 14.15 1.95
CA ASN A 13 -10.01 15.38 2.73
C ASN A 13 -9.56 16.60 1.89
N GLU A 14 -10.08 16.74 0.66
CA GLU A 14 -9.65 17.77 -0.29
C GLU A 14 -10.68 18.90 -0.41
N MET A 15 -10.31 20.08 0.10
CA MET A 15 -11.17 21.27 0.07
C MET A 15 -11.38 21.88 -1.33
N PHE A 16 -10.50 21.55 -2.28
CA PHE A 16 -10.60 22.04 -3.66
C PHE A 16 -11.41 21.11 -4.60
N LEU A 17 -11.95 20.01 -4.06
CA LEU A 17 -12.64 18.99 -4.85
C LEU A 17 -13.87 19.53 -5.58
N SER A 18 -14.77 20.21 -4.84
CA SER A 18 -15.99 20.79 -5.43
C SER A 18 -15.64 21.81 -6.53
N ARG A 19 -14.56 22.58 -6.36
CA ARG A 19 -14.07 23.54 -7.35
C ARG A 19 -13.48 22.86 -8.59
N THR A 20 -12.76 21.76 -8.44
CA THR A 20 -12.26 20.94 -9.56
C THR A 20 -13.42 20.33 -10.36
N ILE A 21 -14.48 19.86 -9.68
CA ILE A 21 -15.69 19.33 -10.33
C ILE A 21 -16.41 20.44 -11.11
N GLU A 22 -16.60 21.62 -10.52
CA GLU A 22 -17.16 22.79 -11.22
C GLU A 22 -16.36 23.17 -12.46
N ASP A 23 -15.03 23.23 -12.35
CA ASP A 23 -14.12 23.57 -13.44
C ASP A 23 -14.25 22.57 -14.60
N ILE A 24 -14.23 21.26 -14.31
CA ILE A 24 -14.47 20.22 -15.31
C ILE A 24 -15.85 20.40 -15.95
N LEU A 25 -16.91 20.57 -15.17
CA LEU A 25 -18.28 20.69 -15.69
C LEU A 25 -18.49 21.89 -16.63
N VAL A 26 -17.83 23.02 -16.40
CA VAL A 26 -17.89 24.17 -17.33
C VAL A 26 -16.99 23.99 -18.56
N ASN A 27 -15.94 23.18 -18.45
CA ASN A 27 -14.93 23.00 -19.50
C ASN A 27 -15.17 21.81 -20.44
N ILE A 28 -15.85 20.74 -20.01
CA ILE A 28 -16.21 19.61 -20.89
C ILE A 28 -17.17 20.03 -22.01
N GLU A 29 -17.04 19.38 -23.16
CA GLU A 29 -17.95 19.53 -24.31
C GLU A 29 -18.49 18.17 -24.82
N GLY A 30 -17.82 17.07 -24.50
CA GLY A 30 -18.19 15.73 -24.92
C GLY A 30 -19.28 15.08 -24.05
N ASN A 31 -19.58 13.82 -24.37
CA ASN A 31 -20.45 12.96 -23.57
C ASN A 31 -19.67 12.35 -22.39
N THR A 32 -19.26 13.22 -21.48
CA THR A 32 -18.34 12.93 -20.36
C THR A 32 -19.07 12.91 -19.01
N GLU A 33 -18.82 11.89 -18.18
CA GLU A 33 -19.22 11.83 -16.76
C GLU A 33 -18.02 12.04 -15.81
N ILE A 34 -18.32 12.37 -14.55
CA ILE A 34 -17.36 12.50 -13.46
C ILE A 34 -17.76 11.51 -12.36
N ILE A 35 -16.86 10.61 -11.98
CA ILE A 35 -17.05 9.67 -10.87
C ILE A 35 -16.05 10.06 -9.77
N VAL A 36 -16.58 10.51 -8.64
CA VAL A 36 -15.83 11.08 -7.53
C VAL A 36 -15.71 10.07 -6.40
N GLY A 37 -14.49 9.79 -5.96
CA GLY A 37 -14.19 8.92 -4.84
C GLY A 37 -13.92 9.72 -3.58
N LEU A 38 -14.73 9.51 -2.54
CA LEU A 38 -14.59 10.11 -1.22
C LEU A 38 -13.98 9.07 -0.27
N ASP A 39 -12.66 9.16 -0.08
CA ASP A 39 -11.85 8.15 0.63
C ASP A 39 -11.77 8.48 2.13
N GLY A 40 -12.74 7.99 2.91
CA GLY A 40 -12.89 8.19 4.36
C GLY A 40 -13.92 9.26 4.70
N LEU A 41 -13.64 10.52 4.34
CA LEU A 41 -14.47 11.67 4.69
C LEU A 41 -15.36 12.12 3.53
N TRP A 42 -16.53 12.68 3.86
CA TRP A 42 -17.37 13.42 2.91
C TRP A 42 -16.67 14.71 2.43
N ALA A 43 -17.09 15.22 1.28
CA ALA A 43 -16.53 16.43 0.69
C ALA A 43 -16.96 17.68 1.45
N GLU A 44 -15.99 18.51 1.83
CA GLU A 44 -16.22 19.85 2.40
C GLU A 44 -15.39 20.89 1.63
N PRO A 45 -16.03 21.83 0.90
CA PRO A 45 -17.47 22.05 0.81
C PRO A 45 -18.21 20.93 0.04
N PRO A 46 -19.52 20.76 0.27
CA PRO A 46 -20.32 19.74 -0.41
C PRO A 46 -20.29 19.87 -1.94
N ILE A 47 -20.38 18.71 -2.61
CA ILE A 47 -20.50 18.62 -4.06
C ILE A 47 -21.94 18.96 -4.46
N LYS A 48 -22.12 19.88 -5.40
CA LYS A 48 -23.43 20.23 -5.96
C LYS A 48 -23.98 19.08 -6.80
N ASP A 49 -25.28 18.82 -6.67
CA ASP A 49 -25.95 17.80 -7.48
C ASP A 49 -25.87 18.13 -8.98
N ASN A 50 -25.60 17.11 -9.80
CA ASN A 50 -25.46 17.24 -11.25
C ASN A 50 -25.63 15.86 -11.92
N PRO A 51 -26.43 15.72 -12.99
CA PRO A 51 -26.69 14.43 -13.63
C PRO A 51 -25.46 13.77 -14.29
N ARG A 52 -24.34 14.49 -14.46
CA ARG A 52 -23.06 13.96 -14.94
C ARG A 52 -22.07 13.63 -13.81
N VAL A 53 -22.43 13.86 -12.54
CA VAL A 53 -21.57 13.60 -11.38
C VAL A 53 -22.11 12.44 -10.57
N ARG A 54 -21.25 11.46 -10.28
CA ARG A 54 -21.55 10.32 -9.42
C ARG A 54 -20.57 10.29 -8.26
N ILE A 55 -21.08 10.09 -7.05
CA ILE A 55 -20.27 10.05 -5.84
C ILE A 55 -20.22 8.60 -5.33
N PHE A 56 -19.01 8.13 -5.05
CA PHE A 56 -18.74 6.87 -4.36
C PHE A 56 -17.96 7.17 -3.08
N HIS A 57 -18.51 6.78 -1.93
CA HIS A 57 -17.91 7.03 -0.62
C HIS A 57 -17.54 5.70 0.06
N VAL A 58 -16.41 5.70 0.76
CA VAL A 58 -16.02 4.65 1.70
C VAL A 58 -15.70 5.31 3.04
N SER A 59 -16.15 4.73 4.15
CA SER A 59 -15.90 5.27 5.50
C SER A 59 -14.48 5.03 6.00
N GLU A 60 -13.82 3.98 5.51
CA GLU A 60 -12.42 3.67 5.80
C GLU A 60 -11.57 3.92 4.55
N SER A 61 -10.44 4.62 4.70
CA SER A 61 -9.58 4.99 3.56
C SER A 61 -8.89 3.76 2.97
N ILE A 62 -9.15 3.51 1.68
CA ILE A 62 -8.52 2.44 0.87
C ILE A 62 -7.34 2.97 0.04
N GLY A 63 -7.19 4.30 -0.06
CA GLY A 63 -6.07 4.95 -0.72
C GLY A 63 -6.28 5.18 -2.23
N GLN A 64 -5.40 6.00 -2.82
CA GLN A 64 -5.64 6.61 -4.13
C GLN A 64 -5.83 5.57 -5.25
N ARG A 65 -5.01 4.52 -5.29
CA ARG A 65 -5.08 3.46 -6.32
C ARG A 65 -6.34 2.61 -6.21
N ALA A 66 -6.58 2.01 -5.04
CA ALA A 66 -7.78 1.21 -4.79
C ALA A 66 -9.06 2.03 -5.03
N MET A 67 -9.08 3.30 -4.60
CA MET A 67 -10.18 4.21 -4.91
C MET A 67 -10.35 4.41 -6.43
N THR A 68 -9.27 4.72 -7.18
CA THR A 68 -9.34 4.84 -8.65
C THR A 68 -9.89 3.57 -9.29
N ASN A 69 -9.48 2.39 -8.81
CA ASN A 69 -9.99 1.09 -9.28
C ASN A 69 -11.50 0.94 -9.04
N GLN A 70 -12.01 1.35 -7.87
CA GLN A 70 -13.48 1.33 -7.63
C GLN A 70 -14.23 2.28 -8.58
N LEU A 71 -13.73 3.50 -8.77
CA LEU A 71 -14.34 4.46 -9.70
C LEU A 71 -14.34 3.93 -11.15
N CYS A 72 -13.26 3.25 -11.57
CA CYS A 72 -13.16 2.62 -12.89
C CYS A 72 -14.15 1.45 -13.08
N ARG A 73 -14.43 0.67 -12.01
CA ARG A 73 -15.46 -0.39 -12.03
C ARG A 73 -16.88 0.18 -12.20
N LEU A 74 -17.13 1.39 -11.69
CA LEU A 74 -18.44 2.06 -11.77
C LEU A 74 -18.72 2.73 -13.11
N SER A 75 -17.68 3.00 -13.91
CA SER A 75 -17.77 3.54 -15.27
C SER A 75 -18.29 2.49 -16.27
N ASN A 76 -19.02 2.92 -17.30
CA ASN A 76 -19.30 2.11 -18.50
C ASN A 76 -18.74 2.73 -19.79
N ALA A 77 -17.82 3.69 -19.66
CA ALA A 77 -17.24 4.42 -20.78
C ALA A 77 -16.11 3.66 -21.48
N LYS A 78 -15.84 4.00 -22.76
CA LYS A 78 -14.67 3.49 -23.49
C LYS A 78 -13.38 4.06 -22.90
N TYR A 79 -13.35 5.35 -22.63
CA TYR A 79 -12.18 6.04 -22.11
C TYR A 79 -12.29 6.32 -20.62
N ILE A 80 -11.15 6.29 -19.95
CA ILE A 80 -10.99 6.56 -18.53
C ILE A 80 -9.91 7.62 -18.37
N MET A 81 -10.20 8.68 -17.60
CA MET A 81 -9.22 9.72 -17.28
C MET A 81 -9.14 9.91 -15.77
N LYS A 82 -8.00 9.58 -15.15
CA LYS A 82 -7.76 9.87 -13.73
C LYS A 82 -7.33 11.33 -13.58
N VAL A 83 -7.88 12.02 -12.58
CA VAL A 83 -7.57 13.42 -12.25
C VAL A 83 -7.44 13.61 -10.73
N ASP A 84 -6.44 14.35 -10.26
CA ASP A 84 -6.33 14.78 -8.86
C ASP A 84 -7.33 15.90 -8.52
N ALA A 85 -7.84 15.89 -7.28
CA ALA A 85 -8.95 16.73 -6.81
C ALA A 85 -8.63 18.24 -6.58
N HIS A 86 -7.57 18.75 -7.22
CA HIS A 86 -7.14 20.15 -7.19
C HIS A 86 -6.54 20.57 -8.54
N CYS A 87 -7.37 20.42 -9.59
CA CYS A 87 -7.02 20.64 -10.98
C CYS A 87 -8.00 21.58 -11.70
N ALA A 88 -7.51 22.29 -12.73
CA ALA A 88 -8.29 23.12 -13.64
C ALA A 88 -8.00 22.73 -15.10
N PHE A 89 -8.90 22.99 -16.04
CA PHE A 89 -8.83 22.44 -17.40
C PHE A 89 -9.05 23.47 -18.52
N ASP A 90 -8.53 23.14 -19.71
CA ASP A 90 -8.83 23.86 -20.95
C ASP A 90 -10.27 23.63 -21.41
N LYS A 91 -10.85 24.59 -22.13
CA LYS A 91 -12.17 24.42 -22.74
C LYS A 91 -12.13 23.32 -23.81
N GLY A 92 -13.06 22.38 -23.76
CA GLY A 92 -13.16 21.25 -24.69
C GLY A 92 -12.04 20.20 -24.54
N PHE A 93 -11.36 20.16 -23.38
CA PHE A 93 -10.21 19.27 -23.19
C PHE A 93 -10.54 17.79 -23.40
N ASP A 94 -11.75 17.35 -23.05
CA ASP A 94 -12.22 15.98 -23.17
C ASP A 94 -12.34 15.56 -24.63
N VAL A 95 -12.96 16.40 -25.47
CA VAL A 95 -13.06 16.18 -26.93
C VAL A 95 -11.67 16.23 -27.58
N LYS A 96 -10.84 17.22 -27.25
CA LYS A 96 -9.46 17.35 -27.76
C LYS A 96 -8.59 16.13 -27.41
N MET A 97 -8.80 15.53 -26.24
CA MET A 97 -8.10 14.30 -25.84
C MET A 97 -8.68 13.05 -26.50
N MET A 98 -10.01 12.92 -26.64
CA MET A 98 -10.62 11.77 -27.30
C MET A 98 -10.32 11.69 -28.80
N ASN A 99 -10.23 12.84 -29.49
CA ASN A 99 -9.95 12.89 -30.92
C ASN A 99 -8.55 12.37 -31.31
N GLU A 100 -7.55 12.56 -30.44
CA GLU A 100 -6.16 12.13 -30.65
C GLU A 100 -5.87 10.74 -30.03
N MET A 101 -6.85 10.09 -29.39
CA MET A 101 -6.60 8.87 -28.61
C MET A 101 -6.57 7.61 -29.47
N HIS A 102 -5.49 6.84 -29.35
CA HIS A 102 -5.40 5.48 -29.86
C HIS A 102 -5.53 4.45 -28.72
N ASP A 103 -6.03 3.26 -29.04
CA ASP A 103 -6.40 2.26 -28.02
C ASP A 103 -5.21 1.68 -27.24
N ASP A 104 -4.00 1.78 -27.78
CA ASP A 104 -2.73 1.36 -27.17
C ASP A 104 -1.95 2.52 -26.49
N TRP A 105 -2.53 3.71 -26.39
CA TRP A 105 -1.87 4.88 -25.79
C TRP A 105 -2.31 5.14 -24.35
N THR A 106 -1.40 5.73 -23.58
CA THR A 106 -1.76 6.58 -22.44
C THR A 106 -1.41 8.02 -22.80
N MET A 107 -2.34 8.94 -22.65
CA MET A 107 -2.15 10.35 -23.01
C MET A 107 -2.42 11.30 -21.83
N VAL A 108 -1.71 12.43 -21.81
CA VAL A 108 -1.97 13.56 -20.90
C VAL A 108 -2.09 14.88 -21.66
N PRO A 109 -2.84 15.87 -21.16
CA PRO A 109 -2.72 17.25 -21.62
C PRO A 109 -1.39 17.87 -21.15
N VAL A 110 -1.01 19.03 -21.69
CA VAL A 110 0.09 19.82 -21.14
C VAL A 110 -0.21 20.19 -19.68
N MET A 111 0.73 19.88 -18.77
CA MET A 111 0.56 20.27 -17.37
C MET A 111 1.05 21.70 -17.12
N ARG A 112 0.19 22.51 -16.53
CA ARG A 112 0.43 23.86 -16.01
C ARG A 112 0.44 23.86 -14.48
N ASN A 113 0.92 24.94 -13.88
CA ASN A 113 0.78 25.16 -12.44
C ASN A 113 -0.54 25.88 -12.15
N LEU A 114 -1.36 25.36 -11.23
CA LEU A 114 -2.56 26.03 -10.75
C LEU A 114 -2.23 26.95 -9.56
N HIS A 115 -2.57 28.22 -9.71
CA HIS A 115 -2.67 29.19 -8.62
C HIS A 115 -4.12 29.16 -8.11
N ALA A 116 -4.38 28.30 -7.13
CA ALA A 116 -5.71 28.07 -6.60
C ALA A 116 -6.22 29.24 -5.74
N PHE A 117 -5.36 29.84 -4.90
CA PHE A 117 -5.78 30.87 -3.95
C PHE A 117 -4.70 31.90 -3.58
N ASN A 118 -5.14 32.98 -2.94
CA ASN A 118 -4.34 33.95 -2.23
C ASN A 118 -4.67 33.94 -0.73
N TRP A 119 -3.72 34.39 0.09
CA TRP A 119 -3.97 34.86 1.44
C TRP A 119 -4.11 36.39 1.40
N VAL A 120 -5.25 36.92 1.85
CA VAL A 120 -5.58 38.36 1.79
C VAL A 120 -5.89 38.87 3.20
N CYS A 121 -5.36 40.03 3.56
CA CYS A 121 -5.64 40.68 4.86
C CYS A 121 -6.59 41.89 4.71
N PRO A 122 -7.11 42.45 5.82
CA PRO A 122 -7.99 43.64 5.78
C PRO A 122 -7.37 44.88 5.11
N ASP A 123 -6.04 44.97 5.06
CA ASP A 123 -5.31 46.08 4.42
C ASP A 123 -5.03 45.81 2.93
N SER A 124 -5.65 44.79 2.34
CA SER A 124 -5.53 44.39 0.93
C SER A 124 -4.14 43.90 0.47
N HIS A 125 -3.21 43.63 1.39
CA HIS A 125 -1.97 42.91 1.06
C HIS A 125 -2.27 41.46 0.65
N ILE A 126 -1.56 40.97 -0.38
CA ILE A 126 -1.78 39.66 -1.00
C ILE A 126 -0.51 38.81 -0.87
N ARG A 127 -0.65 37.61 -0.30
CA ARG A 127 0.39 36.56 -0.33
C ARG A 127 -0.08 35.38 -1.18
N TYR A 128 0.78 34.91 -2.07
CA TYR A 128 0.55 33.72 -2.91
C TYR A 128 0.25 32.47 -2.06
N GLN A 129 -0.40 31.46 -2.64
CA GLN A 129 -0.71 30.19 -1.96
C GLN A 129 0.52 29.57 -1.27
N GLY A 130 0.27 29.03 -0.08
CA GLY A 130 1.28 28.52 0.84
C GLY A 130 0.62 28.18 2.18
N PRO A 131 1.43 27.86 3.21
CA PRO A 131 0.95 27.62 4.56
C PRO A 131 0.09 28.78 5.09
N SER A 132 -0.81 28.50 6.02
CA SER A 132 -1.55 29.56 6.72
C SER A 132 -0.64 30.38 7.63
N GLY A 133 -1.12 31.57 7.99
CA GLY A 133 -0.41 32.50 8.89
C GLY A 133 -0.76 33.94 8.58
N VAL A 134 -0.49 34.83 9.53
CA VAL A 134 -0.75 36.27 9.43
C VAL A 134 -0.06 36.92 8.22
N CYS A 135 -0.54 38.11 7.84
CA CYS A 135 0.07 38.95 6.82
C CYS A 135 1.51 39.33 7.21
N THR A 136 2.45 39.17 6.28
CA THR A 136 3.88 39.47 6.48
C THR A 136 4.19 40.97 6.53
N GLU A 137 3.26 41.82 6.09
CA GLU A 137 3.43 43.28 6.02
C GLU A 137 2.76 44.00 7.20
N CYS A 138 1.52 43.65 7.54
CA CYS A 138 0.76 44.32 8.62
C CYS A 138 0.48 43.47 9.86
N GLY A 139 0.89 42.20 9.89
CA GLY A 139 0.73 41.30 11.04
C GLY A 139 -0.72 40.84 11.33
N LYS A 140 -1.72 41.32 10.59
CA LYS A 140 -3.14 40.95 10.75
C LYS A 140 -3.43 39.55 10.19
N GLU A 141 -4.51 38.94 10.66
CA GLU A 141 -5.02 37.68 10.10
C GLU A 141 -5.30 37.77 8.60
N THR A 142 -5.19 36.63 7.90
CA THR A 142 -5.49 36.52 6.47
C THR A 142 -6.61 35.53 6.22
N VAL A 143 -7.51 35.87 5.31
CA VAL A 143 -8.51 34.94 4.76
C VAL A 143 -8.03 34.34 3.44
N ARG A 144 -8.57 33.18 3.07
CA ARG A 144 -8.25 32.50 1.82
C ARG A 144 -9.19 32.97 0.71
N ASP A 145 -8.63 33.61 -0.32
CA ASP A 145 -9.33 34.09 -1.51
C ASP A 145 -9.08 33.13 -2.69
N ILE A 146 -10.14 32.54 -3.27
CA ILE A 146 -10.02 31.51 -4.32
C ILE A 146 -9.97 32.17 -5.71
N VAL A 147 -8.77 32.24 -6.30
CA VAL A 147 -8.55 32.87 -7.61
C VAL A 147 -8.52 31.89 -8.79
N TRP A 148 -8.14 30.63 -8.55
CA TRP A 148 -8.25 29.52 -9.50
C TRP A 148 -7.63 29.78 -10.91
N ILE A 149 -6.42 30.34 -10.96
CA ILE A 149 -5.73 30.76 -12.17
C ILE A 149 -4.80 29.65 -12.68
N ALA A 150 -5.11 29.08 -13.85
CA ALA A 150 -4.19 28.21 -14.58
C ALA A 150 -3.03 29.03 -15.18
N LYS A 151 -1.83 28.93 -14.60
CA LYS A 151 -0.68 29.74 -15.03
C LYS A 151 -0.20 29.31 -16.42
N ASN A 152 -0.05 30.27 -17.33
CA ASN A 152 0.52 30.02 -18.67
C ASN A 152 1.98 29.53 -18.64
N ASN A 153 2.71 29.72 -17.53
CA ASN A 153 4.05 29.19 -17.33
C ASN A 153 4.28 28.76 -15.86
N PRO A 154 5.06 27.69 -15.59
CA PRO A 154 5.69 26.80 -16.58
C PRO A 154 4.70 25.85 -17.26
N GLN A 155 5.11 25.28 -18.40
CA GLN A 155 4.38 24.22 -19.10
C GLN A 155 5.24 22.95 -19.20
N SER A 156 4.64 21.80 -18.90
CA SER A 156 5.30 20.50 -18.92
C SER A 156 4.73 19.58 -20.01
N THR A 157 5.58 19.34 -21.00
CA THR A 157 5.35 18.55 -22.22
C THR A 157 6.19 17.27 -22.31
N SER A 158 7.10 17.02 -21.36
CA SER A 158 7.89 15.78 -21.32
C SER A 158 8.44 15.52 -19.91
N TYR A 159 8.54 14.25 -19.55
CA TYR A 159 8.92 13.74 -18.24
C TYR A 159 9.79 12.48 -18.36
N CYS A 160 10.61 12.21 -17.35
CA CYS A 160 11.44 11.01 -17.25
C CYS A 160 11.53 10.51 -15.81
N PHE A 161 12.38 9.52 -15.58
CA PHE A 161 12.82 9.08 -14.26
C PHE A 161 14.27 8.62 -14.32
N ASP A 162 14.95 8.59 -13.18
CA ASP A 162 16.36 8.13 -13.04
C ASP A 162 16.45 6.65 -12.57
N PRO A 163 17.68 6.09 -12.41
CA PRO A 163 17.85 4.72 -11.90
C PRO A 163 17.33 4.43 -10.47
N GLU A 164 16.92 5.44 -9.70
CA GLU A 164 16.34 5.32 -8.35
C GLU A 164 14.80 5.51 -8.36
N PRO A 165 14.13 5.02 -9.42
CA PRO A 165 12.85 5.47 -9.97
C PRO A 165 12.30 6.78 -9.38
N HIS A 166 13.08 7.86 -9.48
CA HIS A 166 12.64 9.19 -9.08
C HIS A 166 12.20 9.97 -10.32
N PHE A 167 10.96 10.46 -10.28
CA PHE A 167 10.33 11.24 -11.34
C PHE A 167 11.05 12.57 -11.57
N GLN A 168 11.22 12.96 -12.83
CA GLN A 168 11.83 14.23 -13.21
C GLN A 168 11.09 14.88 -14.40
N TYR A 169 11.17 16.21 -14.50
CA TYR A 169 10.74 16.97 -15.67
C TYR A 169 11.85 16.97 -16.72
N PHE A 170 11.52 16.63 -17.98
CA PHE A 170 12.53 16.38 -19.01
C PHE A 170 12.65 17.58 -19.97
N ASN A 171 13.17 18.70 -19.47
CA ASN A 171 13.23 19.96 -20.24
C ASN A 171 14.19 19.92 -21.44
N GLU A 172 15.14 19.00 -21.44
CA GLU A 172 16.12 18.77 -22.50
C GLU A 172 15.47 18.05 -23.69
N PHE A 173 14.52 17.15 -23.44
CA PHE A 173 13.77 16.45 -24.50
C PHE A 173 12.90 17.42 -25.29
N LYS A 174 12.27 18.39 -24.60
CA LYS A 174 11.47 19.49 -25.20
C LYS A 174 12.25 20.41 -26.16
N LYS A 175 13.57 20.25 -26.29
CA LYS A 175 14.42 21.01 -27.21
C LYS A 175 14.89 20.19 -28.41
N ARG A 176 14.59 18.88 -28.44
CA ARG A 176 14.94 17.97 -29.54
C ARG A 176 13.84 17.99 -30.60
N PRO A 177 14.15 17.66 -31.87
CA PRO A 177 13.13 17.45 -32.90
C PRO A 177 11.99 16.52 -32.48
N GLU A 178 12.31 15.43 -31.78
CA GLU A 178 11.36 14.41 -31.29
C GLU A 178 10.46 14.89 -30.14
N GLY A 179 10.81 16.02 -29.52
CA GLY A 179 10.02 16.70 -28.50
C GLY A 179 9.36 18.00 -28.99
N GLN A 180 9.29 18.21 -30.32
CA GLN A 180 8.50 19.27 -30.96
C GLN A 180 7.20 18.71 -31.55
N GLY A 181 6.30 19.60 -31.98
CA GLY A 181 5.03 19.27 -32.61
C GLY A 181 3.85 19.36 -31.64
N ASP A 182 2.66 18.94 -32.10
CA ASP A 182 1.41 19.03 -31.31
C ASP A 182 1.18 17.81 -30.41
N LEU A 183 1.92 16.73 -30.65
CA LEU A 183 1.98 15.53 -29.82
C LEU A 183 3.46 15.24 -29.49
N THR A 184 3.79 14.99 -28.23
CA THR A 184 5.16 14.66 -27.80
C THR A 184 5.19 13.35 -27.03
N GLU A 185 6.08 12.43 -27.42
CA GLU A 185 6.32 11.22 -26.64
C GLU A 185 7.05 11.55 -25.33
N THR A 186 6.67 10.87 -24.25
CA THR A 186 7.27 11.09 -22.92
C THR A 186 7.63 9.77 -22.25
N MET A 187 8.82 9.70 -21.64
CA MET A 187 9.31 8.48 -20.97
C MET A 187 8.52 8.15 -19.71
N SER A 188 8.00 9.19 -19.03
CA SER A 188 7.28 9.10 -17.77
C SER A 188 6.04 10.00 -17.77
N LEU A 189 5.30 10.00 -16.67
CA LEU A 189 4.24 10.96 -16.35
C LEU A 189 4.40 11.43 -14.90
N GLN A 190 3.69 12.49 -14.49
CA GLN A 190 3.65 12.93 -13.09
C GLN A 190 2.72 12.01 -12.26
N GLY A 191 1.53 11.70 -12.79
CA GLY A 191 0.53 10.79 -12.17
C GLY A 191 -0.77 11.46 -11.73
N SER A 192 -0.81 12.79 -11.60
CA SER A 192 -2.01 13.56 -11.22
C SER A 192 -3.08 13.61 -12.31
N CYS A 193 -2.69 13.39 -13.56
CA CYS A 193 -3.58 13.25 -14.71
C CYS A 193 -3.06 12.15 -15.64
N PHE A 194 -3.95 11.31 -16.19
CA PHE A 194 -3.70 10.42 -17.33
C PHE A 194 -5.02 9.89 -17.90
N MET A 195 -5.06 9.67 -19.22
CA MET A 195 -6.21 9.10 -19.95
C MET A 195 -5.77 7.92 -20.82
N LEU A 196 -6.60 6.89 -20.89
CA LEU A 196 -6.43 5.68 -21.70
C LEU A 196 -7.77 4.98 -21.92
N THR A 197 -7.80 3.88 -22.67
CA THR A 197 -8.99 3.02 -22.76
C THR A 197 -9.22 2.25 -21.45
N LYS A 198 -10.50 2.00 -21.12
CA LYS A 198 -10.88 1.14 -19.98
C LYS A 198 -10.31 -0.27 -20.12
N ASP A 199 -10.22 -0.78 -21.34
CA ASP A 199 -9.65 -2.10 -21.61
C ASP A 199 -8.14 -2.12 -21.30
N LYS A 200 -7.35 -1.12 -21.74
CA LYS A 200 -5.93 -1.04 -21.34
C LYS A 200 -5.74 -0.77 -19.85
N TYR A 201 -6.64 -0.05 -19.19
CA TYR A 201 -6.60 0.14 -17.75
C TYR A 201 -6.59 -1.20 -17.00
N TRP A 202 -7.52 -2.10 -17.34
CA TRP A 202 -7.58 -3.43 -16.72
C TRP A 202 -6.55 -4.40 -17.28
N GLU A 203 -6.27 -4.36 -18.59
CA GLU A 203 -5.25 -5.21 -19.22
C GLU A 203 -3.88 -4.99 -18.59
N LEU A 204 -3.44 -3.74 -18.42
CA LEU A 204 -2.11 -3.42 -17.90
C LEU A 204 -2.06 -3.42 -16.35
N ASN A 205 -3.21 -3.62 -15.68
CA ASN A 205 -3.38 -3.43 -14.24
C ASN A 205 -2.91 -2.02 -13.80
N ILE A 206 -3.45 -0.99 -14.43
CA ILE A 206 -3.18 0.42 -14.11
C ILE A 206 -3.78 0.76 -12.74
N CYS A 207 -3.08 1.58 -11.95
CA CYS A 207 -3.38 1.77 -10.52
C CYS A 207 -3.20 0.49 -9.72
N ASP A 208 -2.06 -0.17 -9.95
CA ASP A 208 -1.67 -1.43 -9.33
C ASP A 208 -1.56 -1.30 -7.80
N GLU A 209 -2.49 -1.91 -7.07
CA GLU A 209 -2.59 -1.79 -5.61
C GLU A 209 -1.34 -2.31 -4.88
N ASN A 210 -0.51 -3.14 -5.53
CA ASN A 210 0.79 -3.58 -5.01
C ASN A 210 1.80 -2.45 -4.80
N PHE A 211 1.64 -1.29 -5.46
CA PHE A 211 2.45 -0.09 -5.21
C PHE A 211 2.02 0.65 -3.94
N GLY A 212 0.89 0.28 -3.33
CA GLY A 212 0.27 1.01 -2.22
C GLY A 212 -0.43 2.29 -2.65
N SER A 213 -0.92 3.05 -1.67
CA SER A 213 -1.75 4.24 -1.92
C SER A 213 -1.03 5.31 -2.77
N TRP A 214 0.17 5.74 -2.36
CA TRP A 214 0.87 6.89 -2.95
C TRP A 214 2.32 6.57 -3.30
N GLY A 215 2.82 7.21 -4.36
CA GLY A 215 4.19 7.06 -4.86
C GLY A 215 4.26 6.36 -6.22
N SER A 216 5.21 6.79 -7.05
CA SER A 216 5.55 6.24 -8.37
C SER A 216 4.40 6.03 -9.39
N GLN A 217 3.21 6.63 -9.21
CA GLN A 217 2.06 6.39 -10.09
C GLN A 217 2.32 6.79 -11.55
N GLY A 218 2.90 7.97 -11.80
CA GLY A 218 3.23 8.38 -13.16
C GLY A 218 4.29 7.49 -13.84
N ILE A 219 5.24 6.93 -13.07
CA ILE A 219 6.24 5.97 -13.57
C ILE A 219 5.57 4.62 -13.86
N GLU A 220 4.76 4.09 -12.93
CA GLU A 220 3.99 2.85 -13.10
C GLU A 220 3.17 2.88 -14.39
N VAL A 221 2.34 3.90 -14.57
CA VAL A 221 1.44 4.04 -15.72
C VAL A 221 2.22 4.13 -17.03
N ALA A 222 3.24 5.01 -17.07
CA ALA A 222 4.02 5.23 -18.29
C ALA A 222 4.85 3.98 -18.68
N VAL A 223 5.54 3.38 -17.70
CA VAL A 223 6.40 2.23 -17.94
C VAL A 223 5.57 0.99 -18.31
N LYS A 224 4.41 0.76 -17.67
CA LYS A 224 3.51 -0.32 -18.10
C LYS A 224 3.05 -0.14 -19.54
N THR A 225 2.63 1.07 -19.93
CA THR A 225 2.22 1.38 -21.30
C THR A 225 3.35 1.14 -22.31
N TRP A 226 4.54 1.68 -22.05
CA TRP A 226 5.71 1.52 -22.95
C TRP A 226 6.18 0.07 -23.05
N LEU A 227 6.30 -0.62 -21.92
CA LEU A 227 6.90 -1.96 -21.88
C LEU A 227 5.95 -3.06 -22.37
N SER A 228 4.63 -2.81 -22.42
CA SER A 228 3.66 -3.66 -23.13
C SER A 228 3.55 -3.35 -24.63
N GLY A 229 4.32 -2.38 -25.14
CA GLY A 229 4.39 -2.03 -26.56
C GLY A 229 3.53 -0.85 -27.01
N GLY A 230 2.77 -0.24 -26.10
CA GLY A 230 2.02 0.99 -26.34
C GLY A 230 2.89 2.25 -26.31
N ARG A 231 2.25 3.43 -26.33
CA ARG A 231 2.93 4.74 -26.37
C ARG A 231 2.40 5.68 -25.29
N VAL A 232 3.27 6.56 -24.78
CA VAL A 232 2.88 7.58 -23.80
C VAL A 232 3.09 8.97 -24.38
N ILE A 233 2.00 9.73 -24.48
CA ILE A 233 1.92 10.97 -25.26
C ILE A 233 1.49 12.16 -24.39
N VAL A 234 2.06 13.33 -24.63
CA VAL A 234 1.49 14.62 -24.22
C VAL A 234 0.82 15.27 -25.42
N ASN A 235 -0.44 15.66 -25.26
CA ASN A 235 -1.21 16.41 -26.24
C ASN A 235 -1.09 17.92 -25.97
N HIS A 236 -0.59 18.67 -26.95
CA HIS A 236 -0.34 20.11 -26.85
C HIS A 236 -1.56 20.96 -27.23
N ASN A 237 -2.58 20.38 -27.87
CA ASN A 237 -3.82 21.06 -28.25
C ASN A 237 -4.72 21.37 -27.03
N THR A 238 -4.35 20.89 -25.84
CA THR A 238 -5.10 21.03 -24.58
C THR A 238 -4.17 21.08 -23.36
N TRP A 239 -4.68 21.54 -22.23
CA TRP A 239 -3.93 21.63 -20.97
C TRP A 239 -4.78 21.29 -19.74
N TYR A 240 -4.10 20.91 -18.67
CA TYR A 240 -4.64 20.92 -17.30
C TYR A 240 -3.65 21.63 -16.38
N ALA A 241 -4.15 22.29 -15.35
CA ALA A 241 -3.34 22.95 -14.32
C ALA A 241 -3.50 22.22 -12.99
N HIS A 242 -2.40 21.94 -12.32
CA HIS A 242 -2.37 21.18 -11.06
C HIS A 242 -1.81 22.04 -9.91
N MET A 243 -2.45 21.99 -8.72
CA MET A 243 -2.01 22.77 -7.56
C MET A 243 -0.87 22.06 -6.81
N PHE A 244 0.36 22.59 -6.92
CA PHE A 244 1.51 22.02 -6.23
C PHE A 244 1.62 22.43 -4.75
N ARG A 245 1.74 21.43 -3.89
CA ARG A 245 1.88 21.53 -2.42
C ARG A 245 3.35 21.37 -1.99
N THR A 246 4.18 22.39 -2.23
CA THR A 246 5.66 22.30 -2.07
C THR A 246 6.23 22.90 -0.79
N GLN A 247 5.41 23.55 0.05
CA GLN A 247 5.90 24.36 1.19
C GLN A 247 5.73 23.68 2.57
N GLY A 248 5.10 22.50 2.63
CA GLY A 248 4.84 21.79 3.88
C GLY A 248 3.78 22.48 4.77
N GLY A 249 3.86 22.22 6.07
CA GLY A 249 2.88 22.71 7.05
C GLY A 249 1.47 22.21 6.75
N ASP A 250 0.46 23.05 7.01
CA ASP A 250 -0.94 22.80 6.66
C ASP A 250 -1.24 22.90 5.15
N PHE A 251 -0.26 23.34 4.34
CA PHE A 251 -0.28 23.28 2.89
C PHE A 251 0.41 22.02 2.32
N GLY A 252 0.67 21.01 3.17
CA GLY A 252 1.10 19.66 2.78
C GLY A 252 -0.05 18.74 2.35
N PHE A 253 0.18 17.42 2.34
CA PHE A 253 -0.90 16.43 2.09
C PHE A 253 -2.00 16.53 3.17
N PRO A 254 -3.29 16.39 2.82
CA PRO A 254 -4.39 16.48 3.77
C PRO A 254 -4.61 15.18 4.58
N TYR A 255 -3.60 14.31 4.60
CA TYR A 255 -3.52 13.02 5.29
C TYR A 255 -2.04 12.68 5.55
N GLU A 256 -1.77 11.83 6.53
CA GLU A 256 -0.39 11.41 6.83
C GLU A 256 0.21 10.56 5.69
N LEU A 257 1.42 10.92 5.27
CA LEU A 257 2.21 10.19 4.28
C LEU A 257 3.55 9.80 4.89
N THR A 258 3.82 8.50 4.97
CA THR A 258 5.09 7.98 5.50
C THR A 258 6.13 7.80 4.40
N GLY A 259 7.40 8.09 4.70
CA GLY A 259 8.50 7.87 3.75
C GLY A 259 8.68 6.40 3.35
N SER A 260 8.24 5.46 4.20
CA SER A 260 8.23 4.02 3.90
C SER A 260 7.26 3.66 2.78
N ALA A 261 6.09 4.31 2.67
CA ALA A 261 5.16 4.10 1.56
C ALA A 261 5.78 4.49 0.21
N VAL A 262 6.49 5.62 0.17
CA VAL A 262 7.23 6.06 -1.03
C VAL A 262 8.35 5.08 -1.39
N GLY A 263 9.09 4.60 -0.38
CA GLY A 263 10.12 3.57 -0.56
C GLY A 263 9.57 2.24 -1.08
N HIS A 264 8.38 1.84 -0.63
CA HIS A 264 7.67 0.66 -1.12
C HIS A 264 7.31 0.79 -2.60
N ALA A 265 6.67 1.88 -3.01
CA ALA A 265 6.32 2.13 -4.41
C ALA A 265 7.56 2.09 -5.33
N LYS A 266 8.68 2.67 -4.91
CA LYS A 266 9.97 2.59 -5.64
C LYS A 266 10.52 1.17 -5.72
N LYS A 267 10.46 0.41 -4.61
CA LYS A 267 10.89 -1.00 -4.57
C LYS A 267 10.04 -1.86 -5.52
N THR A 268 8.72 -1.65 -5.56
CA THR A 268 7.81 -2.34 -6.49
C THR A 268 8.12 -1.97 -7.95
N ALA A 269 8.40 -0.70 -8.26
CA ALA A 269 8.85 -0.29 -9.60
C ALA A 269 10.15 -1.00 -10.03
N LYS A 270 11.14 -1.10 -9.12
CA LYS A 270 12.39 -1.82 -9.37
C LYS A 270 12.16 -3.32 -9.58
N GLU A 271 11.32 -3.95 -8.76
CA GLU A 271 11.04 -5.38 -8.89
C GLU A 271 10.39 -5.70 -10.24
N LEU A 272 9.34 -4.96 -10.60
CA LEU A 272 8.56 -5.22 -11.81
C LEU A 272 9.35 -4.89 -13.09
N PHE A 273 9.88 -3.67 -13.20
CA PHE A 273 10.37 -3.14 -14.48
C PHE A 273 11.88 -3.26 -14.66
N PHE A 274 12.67 -3.03 -13.59
CA PHE A 274 14.13 -3.04 -13.69
C PHE A 274 14.71 -4.46 -13.71
N LYS A 275 14.06 -5.41 -13.03
CA LYS A 275 14.38 -6.84 -13.10
C LYS A 275 13.63 -7.61 -14.19
N GLY A 276 12.70 -6.97 -14.91
CA GLY A 276 11.91 -7.62 -15.96
C GLY A 276 10.93 -8.68 -15.47
N THR A 277 10.36 -8.54 -14.27
CA THR A 277 9.46 -9.56 -13.67
C THR A 277 7.97 -9.34 -13.98
N TRP A 278 7.61 -8.22 -14.62
CA TRP A 278 6.23 -7.94 -14.99
C TRP A 278 5.79 -8.78 -16.20
N GLU A 279 4.75 -9.61 -16.04
CA GLU A 279 4.31 -10.60 -17.02
C GLU A 279 3.95 -10.06 -18.42
N LYS A 280 3.57 -8.78 -18.53
CA LYS A 280 3.20 -8.14 -19.82
C LYS A 280 4.33 -7.34 -20.45
N GLN A 281 5.55 -7.51 -19.95
CA GLN A 281 6.74 -6.83 -20.45
C GLN A 281 7.24 -7.47 -21.76
N VAL A 282 6.80 -6.91 -22.89
CA VAL A 282 7.25 -7.33 -24.24
C VAL A 282 8.48 -6.55 -24.73
N LYS A 283 8.80 -5.42 -24.09
CA LYS A 283 10.02 -4.64 -24.31
C LYS A 283 10.84 -4.54 -23.01
N PRO A 284 12.18 -4.63 -23.07
CA PRO A 284 13.02 -4.46 -21.89
C PRO A 284 13.08 -3.00 -21.44
N LEU A 285 13.38 -2.75 -20.15
CA LEU A 285 13.55 -1.38 -19.65
C LEU A 285 14.73 -0.66 -20.34
N SER A 286 15.79 -1.39 -20.71
CA SER A 286 16.92 -0.86 -21.49
C SER A 286 16.48 -0.22 -22.81
N TRP A 287 15.51 -0.82 -23.51
CA TRP A 287 14.95 -0.24 -24.75
C TRP A 287 14.26 1.10 -24.48
N LEU A 288 13.52 1.22 -23.37
CA LEU A 288 12.83 2.47 -23.02
C LEU A 288 13.84 3.57 -22.65
N VAL A 289 14.88 3.25 -21.88
CA VAL A 289 15.95 4.22 -21.58
C VAL A 289 16.65 4.64 -22.87
N GLU A 290 17.10 3.68 -23.69
CA GLU A 290 17.80 3.92 -24.96
C GLU A 290 16.99 4.80 -25.93
N LYS A 291 15.67 4.57 -26.03
CA LYS A 291 14.75 5.39 -26.84
C LYS A 291 14.75 6.89 -26.46
N PHE A 292 15.00 7.22 -25.20
CA PHE A 292 14.93 8.60 -24.68
C PHE A 292 16.30 9.20 -24.34
N MET A 293 17.39 8.43 -24.44
CA MET A 293 18.76 8.91 -24.14
C MET A 293 19.15 10.14 -24.99
N PRO A 294 19.95 11.07 -24.44
CA PRO A 294 20.43 11.12 -23.05
C PRO A 294 19.31 11.49 -22.06
N VAL A 295 19.13 10.72 -20.97
CA VAL A 295 18.11 10.98 -19.94
C VAL A 295 18.77 11.52 -18.66
N PRO A 296 18.26 12.62 -18.05
CA PRO A 296 18.71 13.09 -16.75
C PRO A 296 18.83 11.97 -15.70
N GLY A 297 20.01 11.88 -15.07
CA GLY A 297 20.33 10.86 -14.06
C GLY A 297 20.78 9.49 -14.59
N TRP A 298 20.60 9.18 -15.89
CA TRP A 298 21.10 7.95 -16.50
C TRP A 298 22.50 8.12 -17.09
N LYS A 299 23.33 7.08 -16.98
CA LYS A 299 24.62 6.96 -17.67
C LYS A 299 24.62 5.77 -18.62
N GLU A 300 25.53 5.78 -19.59
CA GLU A 300 25.79 4.63 -20.47
C GLU A 300 26.11 3.34 -19.66
N GLU A 301 26.81 3.47 -18.54
CA GLU A 301 27.08 2.37 -17.60
C GLU A 301 25.80 1.74 -17.03
N ASP A 302 24.75 2.55 -16.80
CA ASP A 302 23.48 2.07 -16.23
C ASP A 302 22.61 1.41 -17.31
N LEU A 303 22.66 1.94 -18.55
CA LEU A 303 22.07 1.29 -19.71
C LEU A 303 22.75 -0.06 -20.00
N ALA A 304 24.08 -0.15 -19.89
CA ALA A 304 24.82 -1.40 -20.04
C ALA A 304 24.38 -2.45 -19.01
N LYS A 305 24.32 -2.10 -17.72
CA LYS A 305 23.83 -2.99 -16.64
C LYS A 305 22.41 -3.48 -16.90
N LEU A 306 21.51 -2.64 -17.41
CA LEU A 306 20.16 -3.06 -17.79
C LEU A 306 20.18 -4.09 -18.92
N LYS A 307 21.04 -3.90 -19.94
CA LYS A 307 21.19 -4.85 -21.05
C LYS A 307 21.75 -6.21 -20.57
N GLU A 308 22.75 -6.20 -19.69
CA GLU A 308 23.33 -7.42 -19.09
C GLU A 308 22.31 -8.21 -18.25
N THR A 309 21.46 -7.53 -17.49
CA THR A 309 20.48 -8.15 -16.57
C THR A 309 19.42 -9.00 -17.31
N LEU A 310 19.27 -8.81 -18.62
CA LEU A 310 18.26 -9.45 -19.46
C LEU A 310 18.83 -10.51 -20.42
N THR A 311 20.16 -10.66 -20.48
CA THR A 311 20.80 -11.80 -21.15
C THR A 311 20.78 -13.03 -20.22
N PRO A 312 20.16 -14.16 -20.61
CA PRO A 312 20.29 -15.39 -19.85
C PRO A 312 21.72 -15.91 -19.93
N ALA A 313 22.31 -16.23 -18.77
CA ALA A 313 23.58 -16.96 -18.72
C ALA A 313 23.42 -18.33 -19.41
N PRO A 314 24.48 -18.89 -20.04
CA PRO A 314 24.37 -20.15 -20.76
C PRO A 314 23.98 -21.29 -19.83
N SER A 315 22.80 -21.87 -20.02
CA SER A 315 22.37 -23.06 -19.30
C SER A 315 23.14 -24.28 -19.78
N THR A 316 23.91 -24.90 -18.90
CA THR A 316 24.52 -26.20 -19.16
C THR A 316 23.44 -27.29 -19.16
N SER A 317 23.04 -27.70 -20.36
CA SER A 317 22.05 -28.76 -20.58
C SER A 317 22.56 -30.13 -20.13
N THR A 318 22.04 -30.65 -19.02
CA THR A 318 22.15 -32.08 -18.69
C THR A 318 20.82 -32.76 -19.02
N VAL A 319 20.76 -33.38 -20.20
CA VAL A 319 19.59 -34.13 -20.67
C VAL A 319 19.48 -35.45 -19.89
N ILE A 320 18.32 -35.72 -19.31
CA ILE A 320 17.92 -37.05 -18.82
C ILE A 320 16.62 -37.42 -19.57
N PRO A 321 16.57 -38.57 -20.28
CA PRO A 321 15.42 -38.93 -21.10
C PRO A 321 14.24 -39.41 -20.24
N LEU A 322 13.04 -38.94 -20.56
CA LEU A 322 11.79 -39.47 -20.01
C LEU A 322 11.17 -40.49 -20.98
N THR A 323 10.75 -41.64 -20.47
CA THR A 323 10.03 -42.66 -21.24
C THR A 323 8.71 -43.08 -20.57
N THR A 324 7.83 -43.66 -21.39
CA THR A 324 6.60 -44.42 -21.06
C THR A 324 5.35 -43.67 -20.55
N SER A 325 4.50 -43.36 -21.53
CA SER A 325 3.09 -43.81 -21.71
C SER A 325 1.97 -43.42 -20.73
N ILE A 326 0.92 -42.88 -21.36
CA ILE A 326 -0.44 -42.56 -20.85
C ILE A 326 -1.27 -43.84 -20.65
N PRO A 327 -2.32 -43.81 -19.80
CA PRO A 327 -3.66 -44.15 -20.31
C PRO A 327 -4.76 -43.15 -19.89
N ALA A 328 -5.66 -42.84 -20.83
CA ALA A 328 -7.00 -42.29 -20.55
C ALA A 328 -7.99 -43.46 -20.29
N PRO A 329 -9.15 -43.26 -19.63
CA PRO A 329 -10.34 -42.69 -20.29
C PRO A 329 -11.14 -41.77 -19.32
N GLN A 330 -12.42 -41.38 -19.46
CA GLN A 330 -13.49 -41.69 -20.43
C GLN A 330 -14.49 -40.50 -20.55
N SER A 331 -15.62 -40.71 -21.23
CA SER A 331 -16.69 -39.73 -21.52
C SER A 331 -18.07 -40.15 -20.98
N SER A 332 -18.93 -39.19 -20.66
CA SER A 332 -20.41 -39.32 -20.62
C SER A 332 -21.05 -37.96 -20.94
N GLN A 333 -21.57 -37.77 -22.15
CA GLN A 333 -22.99 -37.90 -22.58
C GLN A 333 -23.96 -36.81 -22.09
N VAL A 334 -24.76 -36.29 -23.02
CA VAL A 334 -25.62 -35.08 -22.92
C VAL A 334 -26.98 -35.35 -23.57
N ALA A 335 -28.09 -34.92 -22.94
CA ALA A 335 -29.38 -34.52 -23.56
C ALA A 335 -30.48 -34.31 -22.47
N PRO A 336 -31.58 -33.57 -22.72
CA PRO A 336 -31.70 -32.33 -23.51
C PRO A 336 -32.58 -31.20 -22.87
N THR A 337 -32.31 -29.96 -23.28
CA THR A 337 -33.15 -28.75 -23.32
C THR A 337 -34.51 -28.63 -22.57
N GLN A 338 -34.61 -27.60 -21.72
CA GLN A 338 -35.73 -26.63 -21.71
C GLN A 338 -35.21 -25.22 -21.37
N SER A 339 -35.92 -24.17 -21.81
CA SER A 339 -35.61 -22.75 -21.58
C SER A 339 -36.90 -21.90 -21.69
N PRO A 340 -36.90 -20.60 -21.35
CA PRO A 340 -36.19 -19.91 -20.28
C PRO A 340 -37.14 -19.07 -19.39
N ASN A 341 -36.81 -18.83 -18.11
CA ASN A 341 -37.13 -17.56 -17.44
C ASN A 341 -36.47 -17.41 -16.06
N GLN A 342 -36.24 -16.16 -15.66
CA GLN A 342 -35.73 -15.73 -14.35
C GLN A 342 -34.33 -16.23 -13.96
N ILE A 343 -33.30 -15.46 -14.32
CA ILE A 343 -32.02 -15.44 -13.60
C ILE A 343 -32.29 -14.77 -12.24
N PRO A 344 -32.07 -15.42 -11.09
CA PRO A 344 -32.11 -14.74 -9.80
C PRO A 344 -31.00 -13.70 -9.75
N ILE A 345 -31.34 -12.47 -9.35
CA ILE A 345 -30.36 -11.43 -9.04
C ILE A 345 -29.35 -12.03 -8.06
N PRO A 346 -28.03 -12.00 -8.32
CA PRO A 346 -27.05 -12.42 -7.34
C PRO A 346 -27.24 -11.55 -6.10
N LEU A 347 -27.56 -12.17 -4.97
CA LEU A 347 -27.60 -11.46 -3.70
C LEU A 347 -26.23 -10.79 -3.53
N ILE A 348 -26.21 -9.45 -3.50
CA ILE A 348 -25.02 -8.71 -3.10
C ILE A 348 -24.87 -8.96 -1.60
N ILE A 349 -24.21 -10.06 -1.27
CA ILE A 349 -23.69 -10.27 0.08
C ILE A 349 -22.69 -9.13 0.28
N PRO A 350 -22.89 -8.23 1.27
CA PRO A 350 -21.91 -7.20 1.54
C PRO A 350 -20.58 -7.89 1.87
N ILE A 351 -19.52 -7.53 1.15
CA ILE A 351 -18.17 -7.95 1.51
C ILE A 351 -17.85 -7.23 2.82
N SER A 352 -18.14 -7.88 3.95
CA SER A 352 -17.81 -7.37 5.27
C SER A 352 -16.31 -7.16 5.35
N SER A 353 -15.87 -6.00 5.87
CA SER A 353 -14.45 -5.76 6.15
C SER A 353 -13.86 -6.94 6.93
N PRO A 354 -12.65 -7.43 6.56
CA PRO A 354 -12.03 -8.59 7.19
C PRO A 354 -12.08 -8.50 8.71
N THR A 355 -12.74 -9.48 9.33
CA THR A 355 -12.96 -9.51 10.77
C THR A 355 -11.65 -9.74 11.52
N ILE A 356 -11.52 -9.18 12.73
CA ILE A 356 -10.26 -9.18 13.48
C ILE A 356 -10.45 -9.81 14.85
N GLY A 357 -9.57 -10.74 15.18
CA GLY A 357 -9.41 -11.32 16.51
C GLY A 357 -7.94 -11.50 16.86
N CYS A 358 -7.68 -12.04 18.04
CA CYS A 358 -6.35 -12.49 18.43
C CYS A 358 -6.37 -13.88 19.05
N ILE A 359 -5.25 -14.57 18.89
CA ILE A 359 -4.93 -15.76 19.67
C ILE A 359 -4.03 -15.34 20.83
N TYR A 360 -4.32 -15.82 22.03
CA TYR A 360 -3.46 -15.67 23.20
C TYR A 360 -2.93 -17.04 23.60
N TYR A 361 -1.61 -17.23 23.71
CA TYR A 361 -1.05 -18.52 24.12
C TYR A 361 -0.14 -18.41 25.35
N THR A 362 -0.23 -19.41 26.24
CA THR A 362 0.47 -19.40 27.53
C THR A 362 0.85 -20.81 28.00
N ASP A 363 2.03 -20.97 28.58
CA ASP A 363 2.42 -22.20 29.31
C ASP A 363 2.00 -22.17 30.79
N ASN A 364 1.31 -21.11 31.23
CA ASN A 364 0.89 -20.85 32.61
C ASN A 364 2.03 -20.77 33.66
N LEU A 365 3.29 -20.53 33.25
CA LEU A 365 4.45 -20.41 34.15
C LEU A 365 4.89 -18.99 34.58
N PRO A 366 4.57 -17.87 33.88
CA PRO A 366 4.89 -16.54 34.38
C PRO A 366 4.27 -16.29 35.76
N ASP A 367 4.77 -15.27 36.46
CA ASP A 367 4.20 -14.87 37.73
C ASP A 367 2.71 -14.47 37.57
N GLU A 368 1.85 -14.86 38.51
CA GLU A 368 0.41 -14.59 38.45
C GLU A 368 0.12 -13.10 38.30
N LYS A 369 0.92 -12.23 38.92
CA LYS A 369 0.82 -10.78 38.78
C LYS A 369 1.08 -10.34 37.35
N ILE A 370 2.13 -10.86 36.72
CA ILE A 370 2.48 -10.54 35.32
C ILE A 370 1.37 -11.04 34.39
N LEU A 371 0.89 -12.28 34.55
CA LEU A 371 -0.23 -12.82 33.78
C LEU A 371 -1.46 -11.92 33.88
N ARG A 372 -1.89 -11.55 35.09
CA ARG A 372 -3.07 -10.70 35.31
C ARG A 372 -2.91 -9.31 34.70
N VAL A 373 -1.72 -8.70 34.80
CA VAL A 373 -1.46 -7.36 34.22
C VAL A 373 -1.47 -7.43 32.69
N CYS A 374 -0.77 -8.39 32.08
CA CYS A 374 -0.73 -8.56 30.64
C CYS A 374 -2.12 -8.90 30.08
N GLN A 375 -2.88 -9.79 30.72
CA GLN A 375 -4.26 -10.09 30.33
C GLN A 375 -5.19 -8.88 30.45
N LYS A 376 -5.11 -8.11 31.54
CA LYS A 376 -5.90 -6.88 31.73
C LYS A 376 -5.57 -5.84 30.68
N GLN A 377 -4.28 -5.64 30.38
CA GLN A 377 -3.83 -4.70 29.37
C GLN A 377 -4.21 -5.15 27.96
N LEU A 378 -4.06 -6.45 27.63
CA LEU A 378 -4.49 -7.02 26.36
C LEU A 378 -6.01 -6.87 26.16
N LYS A 379 -6.83 -7.18 27.18
CA LYS A 379 -8.30 -6.99 27.13
C LYS A 379 -8.70 -5.54 26.87
N LYS A 380 -7.95 -4.57 27.41
CA LYS A 380 -8.11 -3.13 27.10
C LYS A 380 -7.67 -2.83 25.66
N ALA A 381 -6.52 -3.33 25.23
CA ALA A 381 -5.90 -3.02 23.95
C ALA A 381 -6.66 -3.61 22.74
N VAL A 382 -7.24 -4.81 22.85
CA VAL A 382 -8.05 -5.39 21.76
C VAL A 382 -9.37 -4.65 21.55
N ALA A 383 -9.84 -3.88 22.54
CA ALA A 383 -11.06 -3.07 22.48
C ALA A 383 -12.29 -3.85 21.98
N GLY A 384 -12.58 -5.01 22.59
CA GLY A 384 -13.77 -5.82 22.31
C GLY A 384 -13.66 -6.81 21.14
N LYS A 385 -12.53 -6.84 20.40
CA LYS A 385 -12.25 -7.89 19.41
C LYS A 385 -12.17 -9.28 20.08
N LYS A 386 -12.50 -10.35 19.33
CA LYS A 386 -12.52 -11.73 19.85
C LYS A 386 -11.12 -12.17 20.29
N ILE A 387 -11.04 -12.79 21.47
CA ILE A 387 -9.84 -13.45 22.00
C ILE A 387 -10.13 -14.94 22.12
N VAL A 388 -9.36 -15.77 21.42
CA VAL A 388 -9.26 -17.21 21.71
C VAL A 388 -7.97 -17.43 22.48
N SER A 389 -8.05 -17.97 23.70
CA SER A 389 -6.87 -18.27 24.51
C SER A 389 -6.57 -19.77 24.49
N VAL A 390 -5.28 -20.12 24.46
CA VAL A 390 -4.84 -21.52 24.46
C VAL A 390 -3.77 -21.72 25.51
N SER A 391 -4.04 -22.60 26.47
CA SER A 391 -3.26 -22.73 27.70
C SER A 391 -3.00 -24.20 28.05
N LEU A 392 -2.04 -24.44 28.95
CA LEU A 392 -1.74 -25.79 29.47
C LEU A 392 -2.53 -26.10 30.75
N LYS A 393 -3.18 -25.08 31.33
CA LYS A 393 -4.12 -25.15 32.46
C LYS A 393 -5.31 -24.21 32.20
N PRO A 394 -6.51 -24.51 32.75
CA PRO A 394 -7.68 -23.63 32.60
C PRO A 394 -7.40 -22.19 33.04
N ILE A 395 -7.89 -21.22 32.26
CA ILE A 395 -7.87 -19.78 32.60
C ILE A 395 -9.17 -19.08 32.22
N ASP A 396 -9.60 -18.11 33.01
CA ASP A 396 -10.72 -17.21 32.69
C ASP A 396 -10.21 -16.03 31.84
N PHE A 397 -9.98 -16.27 30.55
CA PHE A 397 -9.52 -15.24 29.63
C PHE A 397 -9.93 -15.51 28.17
N GLY A 398 -10.96 -14.82 27.69
CA GLY A 398 -11.50 -15.06 26.35
C GLY A 398 -12.14 -16.46 26.21
N GLU A 399 -12.20 -16.97 24.99
CA GLU A 399 -12.61 -18.36 24.73
C GLU A 399 -11.42 -19.30 24.98
N ASN A 400 -11.40 -20.01 26.12
CA ASN A 400 -10.22 -20.79 26.54
C ASN A 400 -10.24 -22.25 26.07
N ILE A 401 -9.19 -22.65 25.37
CA ILE A 401 -8.86 -24.01 24.96
C ILE A 401 -7.70 -24.51 25.83
N VAL A 402 -7.90 -25.62 26.53
CA VAL A 402 -6.85 -26.24 27.35
C VAL A 402 -6.24 -27.41 26.59
N LEU A 403 -4.93 -27.34 26.29
CA LEU A 403 -4.17 -28.45 25.74
C LEU A 403 -3.39 -29.12 26.88
N PRO A 404 -3.72 -30.37 27.27
CA PRO A 404 -3.03 -31.08 28.35
C PRO A 404 -1.66 -31.62 27.87
N LEU A 405 -0.75 -30.71 27.57
CA LEU A 405 0.58 -30.97 27.03
C LEU A 405 1.65 -30.37 27.95
N GLU A 406 2.85 -30.93 27.90
CA GLU A 406 4.01 -30.36 28.60
C GLU A 406 4.57 -29.15 27.84
N ARG A 407 5.25 -28.26 28.57
CA ARG A 407 5.90 -27.07 28.00
C ARG A 407 6.94 -27.44 26.95
N GLY A 408 6.82 -26.89 25.74
CA GLY A 408 7.83 -27.05 24.69
C GLY A 408 7.51 -26.26 23.43
N TYR A 409 8.47 -26.20 22.50
CA TYR A 409 8.30 -25.46 21.24
C TYR A 409 7.25 -26.08 20.31
N LEU A 410 7.19 -27.41 20.23
CA LEU A 410 6.12 -28.11 19.52
C LEU A 410 4.75 -27.83 20.17
N THR A 411 4.69 -27.82 21.51
CA THR A 411 3.49 -27.47 22.25
C THR A 411 3.03 -26.05 21.93
N MET A 412 3.93 -25.06 21.93
CA MET A 412 3.61 -23.67 21.54
C MET A 412 3.04 -23.60 20.11
N PHE A 413 3.61 -24.36 19.16
CA PHE A 413 3.05 -24.42 17.80
C PHE A 413 1.66 -25.07 17.76
N LYS A 414 1.42 -26.12 18.55
CA LYS A 414 0.09 -26.75 18.70
C LYS A 414 -0.92 -25.81 19.37
N GLN A 415 -0.50 -25.02 20.37
CA GLN A 415 -1.33 -23.99 21.00
C GLN A 415 -1.74 -22.92 19.99
N ILE A 416 -0.79 -22.43 19.19
CA ILE A 416 -1.07 -21.50 18.09
C ILE A 416 -2.06 -22.10 17.10
N LEU A 417 -1.83 -23.33 16.60
CA LEU A 417 -2.73 -23.94 15.63
C LEU A 417 -4.15 -24.13 16.18
N ALA A 418 -4.30 -24.63 17.41
CA ALA A 418 -5.61 -24.78 18.04
C ALA A 418 -6.36 -23.45 18.18
N GLY A 419 -5.64 -22.36 18.51
CA GLY A 419 -6.21 -21.01 18.56
C GLY A 419 -6.64 -20.52 17.18
N LEU A 420 -5.81 -20.76 16.16
CA LEU A 420 -6.11 -20.39 14.76
C LEU A 420 -7.32 -21.16 14.19
N GLU A 421 -7.50 -22.42 14.57
CA GLU A 421 -8.60 -23.25 14.07
C GLU A 421 -9.94 -22.96 14.76
N ALA A 422 -9.94 -22.53 16.03
CA ALA A 422 -11.14 -22.11 16.75
C ALA A 422 -11.52 -20.63 16.52
N LEU A 423 -10.56 -19.78 16.15
CA LEU A 423 -10.85 -18.41 15.77
C LEU A 423 -11.60 -18.38 14.43
N ASP A 424 -12.68 -17.60 14.36
CA ASP A 424 -13.55 -17.44 13.19
C ASP A 424 -13.23 -16.19 12.37
N THR A 425 -12.35 -15.30 12.87
CA THR A 425 -12.03 -14.00 12.25
C THR A 425 -10.98 -14.07 11.14
N ASP A 426 -11.12 -13.27 10.08
CA ASP A 426 -10.24 -13.29 8.90
C ASP A 426 -8.78 -12.98 9.20
N ILE A 427 -8.55 -11.95 10.01
CA ILE A 427 -7.23 -11.48 10.46
C ILE A 427 -7.03 -11.92 11.91
N VAL A 428 -5.80 -12.35 12.21
CA VAL A 428 -5.37 -12.79 13.53
C VAL A 428 -4.11 -12.03 13.97
N PHE A 429 -4.17 -11.50 15.19
CA PHE A 429 -2.99 -11.05 15.94
C PHE A 429 -2.51 -12.15 16.89
N PHE A 430 -1.20 -12.31 17.01
CA PHE A 430 -0.56 -13.29 17.88
C PHE A 430 -0.16 -12.63 19.21
N CYS A 431 -0.70 -13.13 20.32
CA CYS A 431 -0.49 -12.55 21.64
C CYS A 431 0.18 -13.53 22.63
N GLU A 432 1.25 -13.09 23.28
CA GLU A 432 1.96 -13.85 24.32
C GLU A 432 1.64 -13.37 25.73
N HIS A 433 1.86 -14.26 26.69
CA HIS A 433 1.43 -14.14 28.09
C HIS A 433 2.18 -13.12 28.95
N ASP A 434 3.34 -12.67 28.48
CA ASP A 434 4.32 -11.80 29.15
C ASP A 434 4.51 -10.46 28.41
N VAL A 435 3.57 -10.12 27.52
CA VAL A 435 3.63 -8.92 26.67
C VAL A 435 2.53 -7.91 27.03
N LEU A 436 2.93 -6.65 27.25
CA LEU A 436 2.03 -5.50 27.34
C LEU A 436 1.80 -4.93 25.95
N TYR A 437 0.62 -5.21 25.38
CA TYR A 437 0.22 -4.65 24.10
C TYR A 437 -0.33 -3.23 24.25
N HIS A 438 0.14 -2.30 23.42
CA HIS A 438 -0.51 -1.00 23.28
C HIS A 438 -1.70 -1.11 22.32
N PRO A 439 -2.84 -0.40 22.52
CA PRO A 439 -4.00 -0.46 21.61
C PRO A 439 -3.65 -0.32 20.13
N THR A 440 -2.70 0.57 19.80
CA THR A 440 -2.25 0.86 18.43
C THR A 440 -1.56 -0.30 17.71
N HIS A 441 -1.22 -1.38 18.43
CA HIS A 441 -0.84 -2.64 17.83
C HIS A 441 -2.00 -3.23 16.99
N PHE A 442 -3.23 -3.17 17.51
CA PHE A 442 -4.46 -3.72 16.92
C PHE A 442 -5.18 -2.77 15.95
N ASP A 443 -4.65 -1.56 15.76
CA ASP A 443 -5.11 -0.61 14.74
C ASP A 443 -4.56 -0.96 13.36
N PHE A 444 -3.50 -1.77 13.29
CA PHE A 444 -2.93 -2.23 12.03
C PHE A 444 -3.92 -3.07 11.20
N ARG A 445 -3.81 -2.96 9.87
CA ARG A 445 -4.59 -3.73 8.88
C ARG A 445 -3.61 -4.29 7.84
N PRO A 446 -3.46 -5.63 7.73
CA PRO A 446 -2.72 -6.28 6.64
C PRO A 446 -3.22 -5.83 5.26
N SER A 447 -2.33 -5.30 4.43
CA SER A 447 -2.69 -4.79 3.09
C SER A 447 -2.73 -5.87 2.01
N ASP A 448 -1.99 -6.97 2.18
CA ASP A 448 -2.01 -8.16 1.31
C ASP A 448 -2.34 -9.41 2.16
N ARG A 449 -3.24 -10.25 1.64
CA ARG A 449 -3.62 -11.52 2.25
C ARG A 449 -2.48 -12.53 2.33
N ASN A 450 -1.46 -12.40 1.47
CA ASN A 450 -0.34 -13.34 1.32
C ASN A 450 0.96 -12.87 2.02
N VAL A 451 0.89 -11.86 2.88
CA VAL A 451 2.04 -11.29 3.61
C VAL A 451 1.86 -11.48 5.12
N TRP A 452 2.96 -11.84 5.78
CA TRP A 452 3.07 -11.94 7.24
C TRP A 452 3.61 -10.61 7.78
N TYR A 453 2.85 -9.89 8.60
CA TYR A 453 3.23 -8.56 9.08
C TYR A 453 3.68 -8.60 10.54
N TYR A 454 4.86 -8.08 10.83
CA TYR A 454 5.39 -8.02 12.20
C TYR A 454 5.43 -6.59 12.71
N ASP A 455 4.93 -6.35 13.91
CA ASP A 455 5.14 -5.08 14.61
C ASP A 455 6.58 -4.99 15.09
N GLY A 456 7.37 -4.14 14.45
CA GLY A 456 8.74 -3.88 14.84
C GLY A 456 8.86 -2.79 15.91
N ASN A 457 7.79 -2.07 16.29
CA ASN A 457 7.85 -1.13 17.40
C ASN A 457 7.71 -1.88 18.72
N TYR A 458 8.78 -2.57 19.09
CA TYR A 458 8.76 -3.59 20.13
C TYR A 458 9.92 -3.39 21.10
N TRP A 459 9.64 -3.43 22.40
CA TRP A 459 10.62 -3.24 23.46
C TRP A 459 10.72 -4.50 24.33
N PHE A 460 11.93 -4.79 24.79
CA PHE A 460 12.20 -5.84 25.79
C PHE A 460 12.51 -5.17 27.12
N LEU A 461 11.71 -5.44 28.14
CA LEU A 461 11.86 -4.92 29.51
C LEU A 461 12.36 -6.02 30.44
N ARG A 462 13.52 -5.82 31.07
CA ARG A 462 14.04 -6.72 32.10
C ARG A 462 13.39 -6.42 33.44
N ALA A 463 12.60 -7.36 33.96
CA ALA A 463 11.81 -7.14 35.17
C ALA A 463 12.64 -6.98 36.45
N SER A 464 13.88 -7.52 36.49
CA SER A 464 14.73 -7.54 37.69
C SER A 464 15.31 -6.18 38.07
N ASP A 465 15.57 -5.30 37.10
CA ASP A 465 16.18 -3.98 37.29
C ASP A 465 15.45 -2.85 36.55
N GLY A 466 14.47 -3.18 35.70
CA GLY A 466 13.73 -2.21 34.91
C GLY A 466 14.48 -1.70 33.68
N PHE A 467 15.61 -2.31 33.28
CA PHE A 467 16.31 -1.95 32.05
C PHE A 467 15.51 -2.36 30.82
N ALA A 468 15.35 -1.46 29.85
CA ALA A 468 14.56 -1.71 28.65
C ALA A 468 15.37 -1.41 27.38
N ILE A 469 15.19 -2.24 26.35
CA ILE A 469 15.87 -2.08 25.05
C ILE A 469 14.90 -2.23 23.88
N HIS A 470 15.19 -1.54 22.79
CA HIS A 470 14.56 -1.69 21.50
C HIS A 470 15.61 -1.79 20.39
N TYR A 471 15.37 -2.69 19.44
CA TYR A 471 16.20 -2.87 18.27
C TYR A 471 15.36 -3.42 17.10
N ASN A 472 15.91 -3.45 15.89
CA ASN A 472 15.19 -3.98 14.73
C ASN A 472 14.84 -5.47 14.92
N VAL A 473 13.56 -5.78 15.10
CA VAL A 473 13.04 -7.11 15.44
C VAL A 473 11.71 -7.37 14.73
N SER A 474 11.30 -8.64 14.66
CA SER A 474 10.06 -9.09 14.02
C SER A 474 9.47 -10.24 14.86
N PRO A 475 9.05 -9.98 16.10
CA PRO A 475 8.80 -11.02 17.10
C PRO A 475 7.50 -11.78 16.79
N LEU A 476 7.45 -13.08 17.09
CA LEU A 476 6.26 -13.89 16.83
C LEU A 476 5.00 -13.33 17.55
N SER A 477 5.18 -12.87 18.79
CA SER A 477 4.22 -12.14 19.60
C SER A 477 3.82 -10.74 19.08
N GLY A 478 4.37 -10.31 17.94
CA GLY A 478 3.99 -9.09 17.23
C GLY A 478 3.44 -9.36 15.83
N LEU A 479 3.11 -10.62 15.51
CA LEU A 479 2.61 -11.03 14.20
C LEU A 479 1.12 -10.70 14.02
N CYS A 480 0.81 -10.08 12.88
CA CYS A 480 -0.52 -9.92 12.32
C CYS A 480 -0.56 -10.55 10.91
N VAL A 481 -1.55 -11.41 10.65
CA VAL A 481 -1.63 -12.18 9.40
C VAL A 481 -3.07 -12.64 9.14
N TYR A 482 -3.40 -13.03 7.91
CA TYR A 482 -4.66 -13.71 7.62
C TYR A 482 -4.65 -15.16 8.14
N ARG A 483 -5.79 -15.57 8.72
CA ARG A 483 -5.93 -16.83 9.46
C ARG A 483 -5.69 -18.08 8.59
N ASP A 484 -6.15 -18.06 7.35
CA ASP A 484 -6.07 -19.20 6.43
C ASP A 484 -4.63 -19.55 6.03
N ILE A 485 -3.79 -18.55 5.73
CA ILE A 485 -2.37 -18.78 5.43
C ILE A 485 -1.57 -19.12 6.70
N ALA A 486 -1.97 -18.62 7.86
CA ALA A 486 -1.39 -19.01 9.15
C ALA A 486 -1.67 -20.49 9.46
N ILE A 487 -2.90 -20.97 9.29
CA ILE A 487 -3.27 -22.39 9.47
C ILE A 487 -2.44 -23.28 8.52
N LYS A 488 -2.32 -22.93 7.23
CA LYS A 488 -1.51 -23.68 6.26
C LYS A 488 -0.07 -23.84 6.73
N HIS A 489 0.57 -22.73 7.12
CA HIS A 489 1.95 -22.74 7.61
C HIS A 489 2.12 -23.51 8.92
N TYR A 490 1.24 -23.32 9.91
CA TYR A 490 1.40 -23.99 11.20
C TYR A 490 1.15 -25.50 11.13
N LYS A 491 0.25 -25.97 10.25
CA LYS A 491 0.12 -27.40 9.93
C LYS A 491 1.40 -27.98 9.32
N GLU A 492 1.99 -27.28 8.34
CA GLU A 492 3.25 -27.70 7.72
C GLU A 492 4.42 -27.71 8.72
N ARG A 493 4.54 -26.66 9.53
CA ARG A 493 5.56 -26.54 10.58
C ARG A 493 5.43 -27.62 11.65
N ILE A 494 4.22 -27.93 12.12
CA ILE A 494 4.01 -29.00 13.11
C ILE A 494 4.42 -30.36 12.52
N ALA A 495 3.97 -30.68 11.31
CA ALA A 495 4.33 -31.95 10.66
C ALA A 495 5.85 -32.11 10.46
N MET A 496 6.56 -31.02 10.12
CA MET A 496 8.03 -31.01 10.06
C MET A 496 8.66 -31.26 11.44
N VAL A 497 8.22 -30.56 12.48
CA VAL A 497 8.79 -30.66 13.84
C VAL A 497 8.47 -32.01 14.50
N GLU A 498 7.33 -32.62 14.21
CA GLU A 498 6.99 -33.97 14.67
C GLU A 498 7.83 -35.06 14.00
N LYS A 499 8.19 -34.86 12.72
CA LYS A 499 9.02 -35.79 11.96
C LYS A 499 10.53 -35.66 12.25
N GLU A 500 11.02 -34.43 12.37
CA GLU A 500 12.46 -34.11 12.37
C GLU A 500 12.97 -33.59 13.73
N GLY A 501 12.06 -33.34 14.68
CA GLY A 501 12.36 -32.67 15.94
C GLY A 501 12.47 -31.15 15.80
N PHE A 502 12.46 -30.43 16.93
CA PHE A 502 12.66 -28.98 16.91
C PHE A 502 14.15 -28.63 16.71
N SER A 503 14.42 -27.72 15.79
CA SER A 503 15.76 -27.16 15.57
C SER A 503 15.70 -25.64 15.42
N TYR A 504 16.62 -24.91 16.06
CA TYR A 504 16.75 -23.46 15.93
C TYR A 504 17.00 -22.97 14.49
N ARG A 505 17.33 -23.89 13.55
CA ARG A 505 17.36 -23.60 12.10
C ARG A 505 16.00 -23.11 11.60
N ILE A 506 14.88 -23.63 12.08
CA ILE A 506 13.54 -23.29 11.57
C ILE A 506 13.05 -21.90 12.01
N GLY A 507 13.69 -21.32 13.04
CA GLY A 507 13.29 -20.04 13.66
C GLY A 507 11.94 -20.11 14.40
N PHE A 508 11.63 -19.08 15.19
CA PHE A 508 10.30 -18.97 15.80
C PHE A 508 9.35 -18.21 14.87
N GLU A 509 9.88 -17.21 14.17
CA GLU A 509 9.21 -16.21 13.34
C GLU A 509 9.05 -16.73 11.89
N PRO A 510 7.86 -17.16 11.44
CA PRO A 510 7.63 -17.65 10.07
C PRO A 510 8.07 -16.67 8.97
N MET A 511 8.47 -17.21 7.82
CA MET A 511 8.91 -16.47 6.62
C MET A 511 10.18 -15.59 6.79
N THR A 512 10.62 -15.33 8.01
CA THR A 512 11.82 -14.52 8.26
C THR A 512 13.10 -15.26 7.88
N HIS A 513 14.14 -14.51 7.51
CA HIS A 513 15.52 -14.99 7.29
C HIS A 513 15.74 -16.07 6.19
N GLY A 514 14.71 -16.57 5.50
CA GLY A 514 14.84 -17.54 4.40
C GLY A 514 15.51 -18.87 4.75
N ARG A 515 15.46 -19.31 6.03
CA ARG A 515 16.25 -20.46 6.53
C ARG A 515 15.75 -21.83 6.08
N ILE A 516 14.46 -21.89 5.74
CA ILE A 516 13.70 -23.08 5.31
C ILE A 516 12.90 -22.64 4.09
N GLN A 517 12.87 -23.49 3.06
CA GLN A 517 11.96 -23.35 1.92
C GLN A 517 10.69 -24.10 2.27
N TRP A 518 9.61 -23.39 2.60
CA TRP A 518 8.32 -23.99 2.90
C TRP A 518 7.57 -24.30 1.61
N LYS A 519 6.75 -25.35 1.60
CA LYS A 519 5.82 -25.64 0.50
C LYS A 519 4.83 -24.49 0.33
N ASN A 520 4.36 -23.92 1.43
CA ASN A 520 3.56 -22.69 1.45
C ASN A 520 4.46 -21.50 1.80
N GLN A 521 5.32 -21.09 0.86
CA GLN A 521 6.23 -19.96 1.04
C GLN A 521 5.50 -18.62 0.83
N TYR A 522 5.56 -17.74 1.83
CA TYR A 522 4.98 -16.40 1.80
C TYR A 522 6.05 -15.31 1.96
N LYS A 523 5.66 -14.06 1.70
CA LYS A 523 6.44 -12.86 2.01
C LYS A 523 6.21 -12.44 3.47
N PHE A 524 7.11 -11.63 4.01
CA PHE A 524 6.88 -10.94 5.28
C PHE A 524 7.32 -9.48 5.19
N GLU A 525 6.68 -8.64 6.00
CA GLU A 525 6.97 -7.22 6.15
C GLU A 525 6.99 -6.83 7.63
N VAL A 526 7.55 -5.65 7.92
CA VAL A 526 7.64 -5.10 9.28
C VAL A 526 6.95 -3.75 9.29
N TYR A 527 5.89 -3.61 10.08
CA TYR A 527 5.23 -2.34 10.35
C TYR A 527 5.74 -1.75 11.67
N GLN A 528 5.26 -0.56 12.02
CA GLN A 528 5.53 0.08 13.30
C GLN A 528 4.21 0.61 13.84
N ALA A 529 3.70 0.04 14.94
CA ALA A 529 2.62 0.70 15.68
C ALA A 529 3.10 2.07 16.20
N SER A 530 2.20 3.04 16.37
CA SER A 530 2.58 4.40 16.83
C SER A 530 3.11 4.44 18.27
N SER A 531 2.74 3.47 19.09
CA SER A 531 3.30 3.21 20.42
C SER A 531 3.63 1.73 20.60
N PRO A 532 4.68 1.39 21.37
CA PRO A 532 5.26 0.05 21.36
C PRO A 532 4.52 -0.98 22.18
N SER A 533 4.65 -2.24 21.79
CA SER A 533 4.41 -3.39 22.68
C SER A 533 5.67 -3.71 23.51
N ILE A 534 5.50 -4.21 24.74
CA ILE A 534 6.59 -4.46 25.70
C ILE A 534 6.60 -5.92 26.16
N ASP A 535 7.64 -6.67 25.79
CA ASP A 535 7.93 -8.03 26.26
C ASP A 535 8.66 -7.98 27.60
N ILE A 536 8.07 -8.60 28.63
CA ILE A 536 8.59 -8.61 29.99
C ILE A 536 9.47 -9.84 30.19
N SER A 537 10.79 -9.64 30.19
CA SER A 537 11.73 -10.67 30.60
C SER A 537 11.72 -10.84 32.13
N HIS A 538 11.00 -11.87 32.58
CA HIS A 538 10.75 -12.20 33.99
C HIS A 538 11.48 -13.48 34.46
N GLY A 539 12.51 -13.90 33.72
CA GLY A 539 13.41 -15.00 34.12
C GLY A 539 12.86 -16.42 33.95
N LYS A 540 11.55 -16.58 33.62
CA LYS A 540 10.96 -17.87 33.23
C LYS A 540 10.60 -17.95 31.74
N ASN A 541 10.85 -16.91 30.94
CA ASN A 541 10.52 -16.86 29.51
C ASN A 541 11.14 -18.05 28.75
N VAL A 542 10.50 -18.50 27.66
CA VAL A 542 11.01 -19.64 26.86
C VAL A 542 12.29 -19.29 26.08
N THR A 543 12.43 -18.02 25.70
CA THR A 543 13.56 -17.52 24.89
C THR A 543 14.42 -16.53 25.67
N SER A 544 15.75 -16.65 25.54
CA SER A 544 16.70 -15.71 26.14
C SER A 544 16.85 -14.45 25.29
N LYS A 545 16.79 -13.27 25.93
CA LYS A 545 16.97 -11.98 25.26
C LYS A 545 18.44 -11.55 25.29
N ARG A 546 18.86 -10.76 24.29
CA ARG A 546 20.23 -10.21 24.20
C ARG A 546 20.26 -8.76 24.68
N TRP A 547 20.78 -8.55 25.87
CA TRP A 547 20.78 -7.23 26.53
C TRP A 547 21.85 -6.24 26.06
N THR A 548 22.76 -6.65 25.18
CA THR A 548 23.91 -5.85 24.75
C THR A 548 24.25 -6.14 23.28
N GLN A 549 24.74 -5.14 22.54
CA GLN A 549 24.98 -5.24 21.09
C GLN A 549 26.07 -6.26 20.70
N ASP A 550 27.07 -6.48 21.57
CA ASP A 550 28.16 -7.46 21.36
C ASP A 550 27.62 -8.87 21.10
N LYS A 551 26.53 -9.26 21.77
CA LYS A 551 25.89 -10.59 21.69
C LYS A 551 25.21 -10.89 20.35
N PHE A 552 25.07 -9.90 19.47
CA PHE A 552 24.49 -10.08 18.13
C PHE A 552 25.57 -10.38 17.09
N ARG A 553 25.40 -11.48 16.34
CA ARG A 553 26.28 -11.88 15.22
C ARG A 553 26.32 -10.83 14.11
N ARG A 554 25.15 -10.32 13.70
CA ARG A 554 24.98 -9.13 12.87
C ARG A 554 24.47 -8.03 13.78
N LYS A 555 25.20 -6.91 13.90
CA LYS A 555 24.77 -5.80 14.78
C LYS A 555 23.42 -5.24 14.32
N PRO A 556 22.52 -4.91 15.25
CA PRO A 556 21.26 -4.26 14.90
C PRO A 556 21.55 -2.85 14.36
N THR A 557 20.79 -2.43 13.36
CA THR A 557 20.89 -1.09 12.75
C THR A 557 20.14 -0.03 13.56
N ILE A 558 19.23 -0.46 14.44
CA ILE A 558 18.56 0.37 15.42
C ILE A 558 18.88 -0.20 16.81
N TRP A 559 19.33 0.64 17.73
CA TRP A 559 19.47 0.29 19.14
C TRP A 559 19.05 1.49 19.98
N LYS A 560 18.13 1.28 20.92
CA LYS A 560 17.69 2.28 21.90
C LYS A 560 17.63 1.62 23.26
N GLU A 561 18.02 2.37 24.28
CA GLU A 561 17.95 1.97 25.68
C GLU A 561 17.01 2.91 26.42
N ALA A 562 16.30 2.38 27.40
CA ALA A 562 15.40 3.11 28.29
C ALA A 562 15.37 2.40 29.65
N ASN A 563 14.58 2.93 30.56
CA ASN A 563 14.17 2.22 31.75
C ASN A 563 12.63 2.10 31.76
N ILE A 564 12.11 1.29 32.69
CA ILE A 564 10.68 1.03 32.91
C ILE A 564 9.81 2.30 33.09
N ASP A 565 10.40 3.44 33.46
CA ASP A 565 9.70 4.71 33.62
C ASP A 565 9.84 5.63 32.38
N THR A 566 10.61 5.24 31.36
CA THR A 566 10.91 6.04 30.16
C THR A 566 10.67 5.33 28.82
N ILE A 567 10.00 4.17 28.81
CA ILE A 567 9.58 3.52 27.55
C ILE A 567 8.56 4.43 26.84
N PRO A 568 8.81 4.86 25.58
CA PRO A 568 7.95 5.82 24.89
C PRO A 568 6.55 5.25 24.67
N GLY A 569 5.53 6.11 24.69
CA GLY A 569 4.13 5.72 24.46
C GLY A 569 3.43 5.09 25.67
N TRP A 570 4.06 5.09 26.86
CA TRP A 570 3.48 4.55 28.10
C TRP A 570 3.66 5.52 29.27
N ASP A 571 2.56 5.95 29.90
CA ASP A 571 2.60 6.95 30.99
C ASP A 571 3.41 6.50 32.21
N ASN A 572 3.27 5.22 32.60
CA ASN A 572 4.09 4.62 33.67
C ASN A 572 4.00 3.07 33.67
N VAL A 573 4.96 2.38 33.06
CA VAL A 573 4.97 0.89 33.02
C VAL A 573 5.23 0.31 34.42
N ARG A 574 6.04 0.98 35.25
CA ARG A 574 6.35 0.54 36.62
C ARG A 574 5.08 0.42 37.48
N ARG A 575 4.12 1.32 37.31
CA ARG A 575 2.82 1.30 38.01
C ARG A 575 1.93 0.15 37.54
N LEU A 576 2.05 -0.29 36.28
CA LEU A 576 1.33 -1.46 35.80
C LEU A 576 1.86 -2.76 36.43
N LEU A 577 3.17 -2.83 36.73
CA LEU A 577 3.82 -4.00 37.34
C LEU A 577 3.90 -3.95 38.88
N LYS A 578 3.39 -2.87 39.51
CA LYS A 578 3.24 -2.74 40.97
C LYS A 578 1.93 -3.33 41.48
#